data_AF-F0JC02-F1
#
_entry.id   AF-F0JC02-F1
#
_cell.length_a   1.000
_cell.length_b   1.000
_cell.length_c   1.000
_cell.angle_alpha   90.00
_cell.angle_beta   90.00
_cell.angle_gamma   90.00
#
_symmetry.space_group_name_H-M   'P 1'
#
loop_
_entity.id
_entity.type
_entity.pdbx_description
1 polymer ?
#
loop_
_entity_poly.entity_id
_entity_poly.type
_entity_poly.pdbx_seq_one_letter_code
_entity_poly.pdbx_strand_id
1 'polypeptide(L)'
;MAAMKPTESPAGSVVVEDLASAVNSVLRITATLIIYLFHCHGLYGRGDSRPLFYAFAFFLFLSGYYAMVRRENAVRWIRRRLRRIYIPYWLVITVVVLSNWAVQYKPVGVKELFFLLIGGNLFIEDKLYVIAWFISVIIFLYCCVFLMAYFRSMALRFLLAVALVYIMSHYRIPVYFYVAFTIGWSLHYLLLRSGLSRAVLPLSPGAARTLQRVYGPLLTVQNFSYEFFLVHGGVLLLFNKLLKASYGEALYAGIAVTMINAMILKELTRRIELFIDGRRAAAGTGGDAKRSPN
;
A
#
# COMPACT_ATOMS: atom_id res chain seq x y z
N MET A 1 -1.81 9.89 -14.06
CA MET A 1 -2.26 8.62 -14.65
C MET A 1 -3.30 8.97 -15.69
N ALA A 2 -2.99 8.80 -16.98
CA ALA A 2 -4.02 8.88 -18.00
C ALA A 2 -5.02 7.76 -17.72
N ALA A 3 -6.30 8.09 -17.56
CA ALA A 3 -7.34 7.07 -17.51
C ALA A 3 -7.27 6.31 -18.83
N MET A 4 -6.89 5.04 -18.76
CA MET A 4 -6.85 4.16 -19.93
C MET A 4 -8.27 4.16 -20.50
N LYS A 5 -8.45 4.71 -21.72
CA LYS A 5 -9.75 4.63 -22.41
C LYS A 5 -10.05 3.13 -22.54
N PRO A 6 -11.18 2.64 -22.01
CA PRO A 6 -11.54 1.24 -22.16
C PRO A 6 -11.57 0.94 -23.66
N THR A 7 -10.72 0.03 -24.12
CA THR A 7 -10.81 -0.51 -25.47
C THR A 7 -12.21 -1.07 -25.64
N GLU A 8 -12.93 -0.64 -26.67
CA GLU A 8 -14.27 -1.14 -26.97
C GLU A 8 -14.17 -2.65 -27.25
N SER A 9 -14.41 -3.43 -26.20
CA SER A 9 -14.41 -4.88 -26.26
C SER A 9 -15.69 -5.32 -26.97
N PRO A 10 -15.65 -6.32 -27.88
CA PRO A 10 -16.86 -6.84 -28.50
C PRO A 10 -17.86 -7.24 -27.42
N ALA A 11 -19.13 -6.88 -27.63
CA ALA A 11 -20.20 -7.04 -26.66
C ALA A 11 -20.21 -8.48 -26.09
N GLY A 12 -20.05 -8.62 -24.77
CA GLY A 12 -20.00 -9.93 -24.10
C GLY A 12 -18.59 -10.49 -23.87
N SER A 13 -17.54 -9.68 -23.90
CA SER A 13 -16.19 -10.14 -23.58
C SER A 13 -15.41 -9.16 -22.72
N VAL A 14 -14.53 -9.68 -21.86
CA VAL A 14 -13.72 -8.90 -20.92
C VAL A 14 -12.27 -9.39 -20.95
N VAL A 15 -11.32 -8.45 -20.93
CA VAL A 15 -9.90 -8.77 -20.86
C VAL A 15 -9.55 -9.27 -19.45
N VAL A 16 -8.75 -10.34 -19.35
CA VAL A 16 -8.32 -10.91 -18.04
C VAL A 16 -7.71 -9.84 -17.12
N GLU A 17 -6.97 -8.88 -17.68
CA GLU A 17 -6.40 -7.76 -16.94
C GLU A 17 -7.45 -6.88 -16.24
N ASP A 18 -8.59 -6.60 -16.88
CA ASP A 18 -9.69 -5.83 -16.29
C ASP A 18 -10.35 -6.60 -15.15
N LEU A 19 -10.56 -7.91 -15.35
CA LEU A 19 -11.09 -8.78 -14.30
C LEU A 19 -10.13 -8.86 -13.10
N ALA A 20 -8.84 -9.05 -13.34
CA ALA A 20 -7.82 -9.08 -12.30
C ALA A 20 -7.75 -7.73 -11.55
N SER A 21 -7.88 -6.60 -12.27
CA SER A 21 -7.95 -5.27 -11.68
C SER A 21 -9.18 -5.10 -10.78
N ALA A 22 -10.36 -5.59 -11.22
CA ALA A 22 -11.58 -5.58 -10.43
C ALA A 22 -11.44 -6.43 -9.15
N VAL A 23 -10.92 -7.66 -9.27
CA VAL A 23 -10.65 -8.55 -8.13
C VAL A 23 -9.68 -7.90 -7.15
N ASN A 24 -8.58 -7.32 -7.64
CA ASN A 24 -7.61 -6.62 -6.81
C ASN A 24 -8.22 -5.41 -6.09
N SER A 25 -9.15 -4.71 -6.73
CA SER A 25 -9.90 -3.61 -6.11
C SER A 25 -10.76 -4.11 -4.95
N VAL A 26 -11.52 -5.19 -5.17
CA VAL A 26 -12.34 -5.82 -4.14
C VAL A 26 -11.47 -6.30 -2.98
N LEU A 27 -10.38 -7.03 -3.24
CA LEU A 27 -9.45 -7.49 -2.22
C LEU A 27 -8.89 -6.34 -1.39
N ARG A 28 -8.53 -5.21 -2.03
CA ARG A 28 -7.99 -4.04 -1.32
C ARG A 28 -9.05 -3.39 -0.43
N ILE A 29 -10.25 -3.18 -0.94
CA ILE A 29 -11.36 -2.57 -0.19
C ILE A 29 -11.71 -3.47 1.00
N THR A 30 -11.87 -4.77 0.77
CA THR A 30 -12.16 -5.76 1.81
C THR A 30 -11.07 -5.78 2.87
N ALA A 31 -9.79 -5.84 2.49
CA ALA A 31 -8.68 -5.80 3.45
C ALA A 31 -8.70 -4.51 4.30
N THR A 32 -8.99 -3.36 3.68
CA THR A 32 -9.09 -2.08 4.38
C THR A 32 -10.22 -2.08 5.42
N LEU A 33 -11.40 -2.60 5.04
CA LEU A 33 -12.56 -2.71 5.92
C LEU A 33 -12.31 -3.69 7.06
N ILE A 34 -11.69 -4.85 6.80
CA ILE A 34 -11.35 -5.82 7.85
C ILE A 34 -10.41 -5.19 8.87
N ILE A 35 -9.38 -4.44 8.44
CA ILE A 35 -8.46 -3.75 9.36
C ILE A 35 -9.20 -2.70 10.19
N TYR A 36 -10.11 -1.93 9.57
CA TYR A 36 -10.93 -0.97 10.27
C TYR A 36 -11.77 -1.63 11.37
N LEU A 37 -12.52 -2.66 11.00
CA LEU A 37 -13.37 -3.41 11.92
C LEU A 37 -12.54 -4.02 13.03
N PHE A 38 -11.40 -4.61 12.70
CA PHE A 38 -10.49 -5.18 13.69
C PHE A 38 -10.06 -4.14 14.75
N HIS A 39 -9.58 -2.96 14.32
CA HIS A 39 -9.17 -1.91 15.27
C HIS A 39 -10.37 -1.38 16.07
N CYS A 40 -11.53 -1.21 15.43
CA CYS A 40 -12.74 -0.77 16.12
C CYS A 40 -13.17 -1.79 17.18
N HIS A 41 -13.21 -3.09 16.85
CA HIS A 41 -13.50 -4.14 17.82
C HIS A 41 -12.47 -4.19 18.95
N GLY A 42 -11.18 -4.09 18.62
CA GLY A 42 -10.10 -4.12 19.61
C GLY A 42 -10.19 -2.96 20.62
N LEU A 43 -10.45 -1.74 20.16
CA LEU A 43 -10.58 -0.56 21.02
C LEU A 43 -11.78 -0.60 21.97
N TYR A 44 -12.81 -1.40 21.64
CA TYR A 44 -14.01 -1.57 22.45
C TYR A 44 -14.05 -2.94 23.16
N GLY A 45 -12.94 -3.68 23.19
CA GLY A 45 -12.84 -4.96 23.91
C GLY A 45 -13.67 -6.11 23.32
N ARG A 46 -14.00 -6.05 22.03
CA ARG A 46 -14.86 -7.03 21.33
C ARG A 46 -14.13 -7.91 20.31
N GLY A 47 -12.81 -7.76 20.16
CA GLY A 47 -12.06 -8.34 19.03
C GLY A 47 -11.15 -9.51 19.40
N ASP A 48 -11.12 -10.51 18.52
CA ASP A 48 -9.98 -11.45 18.38
C ASP A 48 -8.92 -10.82 17.45
N SER A 49 -7.65 -11.11 17.70
CA SER A 49 -6.48 -10.75 16.87
C SER A 49 -6.47 -11.39 15.47
N ARG A 50 -7.17 -12.52 15.26
CA ARG A 50 -7.11 -13.32 14.02
C ARG A 50 -7.44 -12.55 12.72
N PRO A 51 -8.48 -11.69 12.65
CA PRO A 51 -8.85 -10.97 11.42
C PRO A 51 -7.76 -10.07 10.84
N LEU A 52 -6.90 -9.51 11.71
CA LEU A 52 -5.81 -8.62 11.30
C LEU A 52 -4.81 -9.35 10.39
N PHE A 53 -4.51 -10.61 10.70
CA PHE A 53 -3.55 -11.41 9.95
C PHE A 53 -3.99 -11.67 8.51
N TYR A 54 -5.28 -11.97 8.30
CA TYR A 54 -5.83 -12.18 6.96
C TYR A 54 -5.81 -10.89 6.13
N ALA A 55 -6.14 -9.76 6.74
CA ALA A 55 -6.13 -8.50 6.03
C ALA A 55 -4.72 -8.08 5.60
N PHE A 56 -3.71 -8.26 6.47
CA PHE A 56 -2.32 -8.05 6.11
C PHE A 56 -1.84 -9.02 5.03
N ALA A 57 -2.25 -10.30 5.08
CA ALA A 57 -1.95 -11.24 4.01
C ALA A 57 -2.53 -10.78 2.66
N PHE A 58 -3.76 -10.24 2.61
CA PHE A 58 -4.31 -9.66 1.38
C PHE A 58 -3.53 -8.46 0.87
N PHE A 59 -3.17 -7.51 1.74
CA PHE A 59 -2.35 -6.37 1.33
C PHE A 59 -0.97 -6.80 0.84
N LEU A 60 -0.36 -7.81 1.47
CA LEU A 60 0.95 -8.33 1.07
C LEU A 60 0.87 -9.11 -0.25
N PHE A 61 -0.18 -9.92 -0.44
CA PHE A 61 -0.49 -10.55 -1.72
C PHE A 61 -0.62 -9.51 -2.84
N LEU A 62 -1.42 -8.46 -2.63
CA LEU A 62 -1.57 -7.36 -3.59
C LEU A 62 -0.25 -6.62 -3.81
N SER A 63 0.52 -6.40 -2.75
CA SER A 63 1.82 -5.73 -2.83
C SER A 63 2.79 -6.54 -3.69
N GLY A 64 2.83 -7.86 -3.51
CA GLY A 64 3.62 -8.80 -4.30
C GLY A 64 3.15 -8.88 -5.75
N TYR A 65 1.83 -8.97 -5.97
CA TYR A 65 1.23 -8.91 -7.30
C TYR A 65 1.71 -7.69 -8.07
N TYR A 66 1.60 -6.49 -7.49
CA TYR A 66 2.08 -5.27 -8.13
C TYR A 66 3.61 -5.06 -8.05
N ALA A 67 4.37 -5.92 -7.36
CA ALA A 67 5.83 -5.78 -7.26
C ALA A 67 6.56 -6.11 -8.56
N MET A 68 5.92 -6.81 -9.50
CA MET A 68 6.58 -7.28 -10.71
C MET A 68 7.14 -6.12 -11.56
N VAL A 69 8.46 -6.13 -11.78
CA VAL A 69 9.19 -5.10 -12.54
C VAL A 69 9.05 -5.40 -14.04
N ARG A 70 8.10 -4.77 -14.73
CA ARG A 70 8.09 -4.80 -16.20
C ARG A 70 9.09 -3.77 -16.74
N ARG A 71 10.22 -4.22 -17.28
CA ARG A 71 11.18 -3.48 -18.15
C ARG A 71 11.72 -2.13 -17.63
N GLU A 72 11.34 -1.68 -16.44
CA GLU A 72 11.87 -0.45 -15.83
C GLU A 72 13.20 -0.71 -15.12
N ASN A 73 14.07 0.31 -15.11
CA ASN A 73 15.25 0.32 -14.27
C ASN A 73 14.85 0.09 -12.79
N ALA A 74 15.46 -0.91 -12.14
CA ALA A 74 15.13 -1.32 -10.78
C ALA A 74 15.16 -0.15 -9.76
N VAL A 75 16.10 0.78 -9.92
CA VAL A 75 16.23 1.98 -9.06
C VAL A 75 15.05 2.92 -9.26
N ARG A 76 14.62 3.14 -10.51
CA ARG A 76 13.45 3.97 -10.83
C ARG A 76 12.18 3.33 -10.28
N TRP A 77 12.06 2.01 -10.37
CA TRP A 77 10.94 1.24 -9.83
C TRP A 77 10.83 1.41 -8.30
N ILE A 78 11.90 1.13 -7.55
CA ILE A 78 11.86 1.22 -6.07
C ILE A 78 11.63 2.66 -5.63
N ARG A 79 12.27 3.64 -6.27
CA ARG A 79 12.06 5.07 -5.96
C ARG A 79 10.60 5.49 -6.12
N ARG A 80 9.93 5.05 -7.19
CA ARG A 80 8.50 5.34 -7.42
C ARG A 80 7.63 4.69 -6.34
N ARG A 81 7.91 3.44 -5.95
CA ARG A 81 7.20 2.72 -4.90
C ARG A 81 7.36 3.39 -3.55
N LEU A 82 8.60 3.65 -3.15
CA LEU A 82 8.92 4.32 -1.89
C LEU A 82 8.28 5.71 -1.82
N ARG A 83 8.32 6.50 -2.89
CA ARG A 83 7.66 7.83 -2.90
C ARG A 83 6.16 7.74 -2.63
N ARG A 84 5.48 6.80 -3.28
CA ARG A 84 4.02 6.61 -3.14
C ARG A 84 3.61 6.17 -1.74
N ILE A 85 4.51 5.48 -1.02
CA ILE A 85 4.28 5.00 0.36
C ILE A 85 4.66 6.09 1.35
N TYR A 86 5.88 6.62 1.25
CA TYR A 86 6.43 7.54 2.25
C TYR A 86 5.75 8.89 2.30
N ILE A 87 5.34 9.50 1.17
CA ILE A 87 4.74 10.84 1.22
C ILE A 87 3.49 10.86 2.12
N PRO A 88 2.43 10.07 1.85
CA PRO A 88 1.25 10.08 2.71
C PRO A 88 1.55 9.52 4.11
N TYR A 89 2.46 8.55 4.24
CA TYR A 89 2.90 8.04 5.53
C TYR A 89 3.54 9.13 6.41
N TRP A 90 4.43 9.94 5.85
CA TRP A 90 5.11 11.02 6.55
C TRP A 90 4.14 12.10 7.00
N LEU A 91 3.15 12.44 6.18
CA LEU A 91 2.11 13.39 6.57
C LEU A 91 1.35 12.87 7.81
N VAL A 92 0.89 11.63 7.78
CA VAL A 92 0.14 11.03 8.89
C VAL A 92 1.00 10.88 10.14
N ILE A 93 2.22 10.35 9.99
CA ILE A 93 3.06 10.07 11.15
C ILE A 93 3.56 11.34 11.83
N THR A 94 3.79 12.42 11.06
CA THR A 94 4.12 13.73 11.62
C THR A 94 2.98 14.22 12.51
N VAL A 95 1.73 14.17 12.02
CA VAL A 95 0.57 14.56 12.83
C VAL A 95 0.43 13.68 14.08
N VAL A 96 0.64 12.37 13.96
CA VAL A 96 0.57 11.44 15.11
C VAL A 96 1.65 11.74 16.14
N VAL A 97 2.90 11.98 15.72
CA VAL A 97 4.01 12.31 16.63
C VAL A 97 3.77 13.66 17.32
N LEU A 98 3.33 14.68 16.58
CA LEU A 98 3.01 15.99 17.15
C LEU A 98 1.88 15.89 18.18
N SER A 99 0.81 15.15 17.86
CA SER A 99 -0.29 14.90 18.80
C SER A 99 0.18 14.12 20.03
N ASN A 100 1.04 13.11 19.85
CA ASN A 100 1.60 12.35 20.95
C ASN A 100 2.49 13.21 21.86
N TRP A 101 3.29 14.13 21.30
CA TRP A 101 4.08 15.08 22.09
C TRP A 101 3.21 16.08 22.85
N ALA A 102 2.14 16.58 22.22
CA ALA A 102 1.20 17.49 22.86
C ALA A 102 0.47 16.84 24.05
N VAL A 103 0.08 15.57 23.91
CA VAL A 103 -0.68 14.82 24.94
C VAL A 103 0.24 14.07 25.91
N GLN A 104 1.55 13.99 25.62
CA GLN A 104 2.54 13.20 26.36
C GLN A 104 2.12 11.73 26.55
N TYR A 105 1.42 11.15 25.55
CA TYR A 105 0.89 9.79 25.66
C TYR A 105 1.99 8.74 25.80
N LYS A 106 3.09 8.90 25.05
CA LYS A 106 4.27 8.05 25.14
C LYS A 106 5.55 8.84 24.88
N PRO A 107 6.64 8.64 25.64
CA PRO A 107 7.93 9.22 25.29
C PRO A 107 8.40 8.67 23.93
N VAL A 108 8.73 9.57 23.01
CA VAL A 108 9.32 9.24 21.70
C VAL A 108 10.67 9.92 21.64
N GLY A 109 11.74 9.14 21.79
CA GLY A 109 13.10 9.63 21.65
C GLY A 109 13.46 9.90 20.19
N VAL A 110 14.60 10.57 19.98
CA VAL A 110 15.08 10.96 18.65
C VAL A 110 15.39 9.73 17.79
N LYS A 111 15.91 8.65 18.38
CA LYS A 111 16.23 7.40 17.68
C LYS A 111 14.95 6.72 17.20
N GLU A 112 13.94 6.63 18.05
CA GLU A 112 12.64 6.06 17.73
C GLU A 112 11.95 6.87 16.63
N LEU A 113 12.01 8.21 16.71
CA LEU A 113 11.49 9.09 15.66
C LEU A 113 12.19 8.87 14.32
N PHE A 114 13.52 8.73 14.33
CA PHE A 114 14.27 8.44 13.12
C PHE A 114 13.85 7.10 12.49
N PHE A 115 13.80 6.03 13.28
CA PHE A 115 13.33 4.72 12.83
C PHE A 115 11.88 4.76 12.36
N LEU A 116 11.03 5.53 13.03
CA LEU A 116 9.65 5.73 12.63
C LEU A 116 9.59 6.38 11.23
N LEU A 117 10.29 7.49 11.02
CA LEU A 117 10.29 8.21 9.74
C LEU A 117 10.84 7.38 8.57
N ILE A 118 11.90 6.59 8.78
CA ILE A 118 12.44 5.73 7.72
C ILE A 118 11.64 4.43 7.53
N GLY A 119 10.51 4.25 8.22
CA GLY A 119 9.75 3.01 8.15
C GLY A 119 10.53 1.80 8.67
N GLY A 120 11.34 1.96 9.72
CA GLY A 120 12.12 0.93 10.42
C GLY A 120 11.47 0.41 11.70
N ASN A 121 10.14 0.46 11.82
CA ASN A 121 9.41 0.03 13.02
C ASN A 121 9.40 -1.49 13.26
N LEU A 122 10.02 -2.28 12.37
CA LEU A 122 10.35 -3.68 12.65
C LEU A 122 11.30 -3.82 13.84
N PHE A 123 12.12 -2.79 14.09
CA PHE A 123 13.18 -2.78 15.10
C PHE A 123 12.75 -2.15 16.44
N ILE A 124 11.47 -1.80 16.60
CA ILE A 124 10.94 -1.15 17.81
C ILE A 124 10.00 -2.14 18.52
N GLU A 125 10.30 -2.46 19.77
CA GLU A 125 9.50 -3.38 20.60
C GLU A 125 8.11 -2.82 20.87
N ASP A 126 8.04 -1.57 21.34
CA ASP A 126 6.78 -0.92 21.66
C ASP A 126 6.28 -0.05 20.50
N LYS A 127 5.56 -0.69 19.58
CA LYS A 127 5.00 -0.02 18.39
C LYS A 127 3.96 1.02 18.81
N LEU A 128 4.26 2.30 18.60
CA LEU A 128 3.28 3.39 18.74
C LEU A 128 2.11 3.20 17.76
N TYR A 129 2.38 2.57 16.61
CA TYR A 129 1.44 2.50 15.50
C TYR A 129 1.62 1.19 14.72
N VAL A 130 0.61 0.30 14.77
CA VAL A 130 0.61 -0.99 14.04
C VAL A 130 0.83 -0.78 12.53
N ILE A 131 0.26 0.28 11.98
CA ILE A 131 0.42 0.68 10.57
C ILE A 131 1.90 0.92 10.23
N ALA A 132 2.68 1.51 11.14
CA ALA A 132 4.07 1.82 10.90
C ALA A 132 4.93 0.54 10.80
N TRP A 133 4.63 -0.47 11.64
CA TRP A 133 5.23 -1.80 11.52
C TRP A 133 4.86 -2.50 10.21
N PHE A 134 3.59 -2.43 9.81
CA PHE A 134 3.14 -3.02 8.55
C PHE A 134 3.82 -2.39 7.32
N ILE A 135 3.98 -1.06 7.32
CA ILE A 135 4.70 -0.33 6.27
C ILE A 135 6.17 -0.77 6.21
N SER A 136 6.81 -0.97 7.37
CA SER A 136 8.17 -1.52 7.43
C SER A 136 8.29 -2.89 6.77
N VAL A 137 7.33 -3.80 7.00
CA VAL A 137 7.29 -5.12 6.34
C VAL A 137 7.19 -4.96 4.82
N ILE A 138 6.28 -4.11 4.31
CA ILE A 138 6.14 -3.88 2.87
C ILE A 138 7.43 -3.31 2.25
N ILE A 139 8.02 -2.29 2.89
CA ILE A 139 9.24 -1.65 2.40
C ILE A 139 10.38 -2.68 2.36
N PHE A 140 10.52 -3.49 3.40
CA PHE A 140 11.50 -4.55 3.47
C PHE A 140 11.34 -5.56 2.32
N LEU A 141 10.11 -6.02 2.04
CA LEU A 141 9.84 -6.94 0.93
C LEU A 141 10.11 -6.30 -0.44
N TYR A 142 9.79 -5.01 -0.62
CA TYR A 142 10.14 -4.30 -1.85
C TYR A 142 11.65 -4.11 -2.02
N CYS A 143 12.39 -3.86 -0.94
CA CYS A 143 13.85 -3.87 -0.97
C CYS A 143 14.40 -5.25 -1.36
N CYS A 144 13.79 -6.35 -0.89
CA CYS A 144 14.18 -7.69 -1.31
C CYS A 144 13.97 -7.91 -2.81
N VAL A 145 12.80 -7.52 -3.35
CA VAL A 145 12.54 -7.59 -4.81
C VAL A 145 13.54 -6.73 -5.60
N PHE A 146 13.83 -5.51 -5.10
CA PHE A 146 14.84 -4.63 -5.70
C PHE A 146 16.22 -5.31 -5.74
N LEU A 147 16.69 -5.84 -4.62
CA LEU A 147 18.00 -6.47 -4.51
C LEU A 147 18.09 -7.75 -5.35
N MET A 148 17.02 -8.56 -5.38
CA MET A 148 16.93 -9.72 -6.27
C MET A 148 17.02 -9.34 -7.76
N ALA A 149 16.40 -8.22 -8.15
CA ALA A 149 16.49 -7.69 -9.51
C ALA A 149 17.87 -7.06 -9.81
N TYR A 150 18.51 -6.45 -8.80
CA TYR A 150 19.80 -5.78 -8.92
C TYR A 150 20.96 -6.77 -9.02
N PHE A 151 20.98 -7.80 -8.15
CA PHE A 151 22.04 -8.81 -8.16
C PHE A 151 21.90 -9.74 -9.38
N ARG A 152 22.99 -9.82 -10.16
CA ARG A 152 23.09 -10.74 -11.31
C ARG A 152 23.52 -12.15 -10.89
N SER A 153 24.34 -12.26 -9.84
CA SER A 153 24.86 -13.54 -9.35
C SER A 153 23.78 -14.34 -8.63
N MET A 154 23.62 -15.61 -9.00
CA MET A 154 22.71 -16.54 -8.30
C MET A 154 23.14 -16.78 -6.85
N ALA A 155 24.45 -16.79 -6.55
CA ALA A 155 24.95 -16.94 -5.20
C ALA A 155 24.51 -15.78 -4.29
N LEU A 156 24.58 -14.53 -4.78
CA LEU A 156 24.10 -13.36 -4.03
C LEU A 156 22.58 -13.39 -3.82
N ARG A 157 21.82 -13.87 -4.79
CA ARG A 157 20.36 -14.05 -4.65
C ARG A 157 20.01 -15.12 -3.62
N PHE A 158 20.75 -16.23 -3.61
CA PHE A 158 20.60 -17.28 -2.60
C PHE A 158 20.96 -16.76 -1.21
N LEU A 159 22.10 -16.08 -1.06
CA LEU A 159 22.49 -15.45 0.19
C LEU A 159 21.44 -14.44 0.68
N LEU A 160 20.89 -13.63 -0.22
CA LEU A 160 19.79 -12.71 0.11
C LEU A 160 18.54 -13.45 0.59
N ALA A 161 18.18 -14.58 -0.03
CA ALA A 161 17.05 -15.40 0.41
C ALA A 161 17.29 -16.01 1.80
N VAL A 162 18.51 -16.48 2.09
CA VAL A 162 18.90 -16.97 3.41
C VAL A 162 18.85 -15.85 4.46
N ALA A 163 19.41 -14.68 4.14
CA ALA A 163 19.34 -13.50 5.01
C ALA A 163 17.89 -13.08 5.28
N LEU A 164 17.02 -13.14 4.29
CA LEU A 164 15.60 -12.84 4.42
C LEU A 164 14.91 -13.80 5.41
N VAL A 165 15.12 -15.11 5.26
CA VAL A 165 14.59 -16.12 6.18
C VAL A 165 15.11 -15.88 7.61
N TYR A 166 16.40 -15.57 7.75
CA TYR A 166 17.00 -15.25 9.04
C TYR A 166 16.36 -14.01 9.69
N ILE A 167 16.24 -12.90 8.96
CA ILE A 167 15.60 -11.66 9.45
C ILE A 167 14.16 -11.94 9.86
N MET A 168 13.39 -12.65 9.02
CA MET A 168 12.01 -12.98 9.34
C MET A 168 11.89 -13.81 10.62
N SER A 169 12.77 -14.81 10.79
CA SER A 169 12.81 -15.63 12.00
C SER A 169 13.19 -14.82 13.24
N HIS A 170 14.24 -14.00 13.14
CA HIS A 170 14.75 -13.18 14.24
C HIS A 170 13.71 -12.15 14.72
N TYR A 171 13.04 -11.45 13.81
CA TYR A 171 12.01 -10.46 14.13
C TYR A 171 10.60 -11.06 14.28
N ARG A 172 10.48 -12.40 14.30
CA ARG A 172 9.22 -13.14 14.42
C ARG A 172 8.15 -12.66 13.42
N ILE A 173 8.57 -12.29 12.21
CA ILE A 173 7.65 -11.92 11.14
C ILE A 173 6.96 -13.20 10.67
N PRO A 174 5.62 -13.27 10.68
CA PRO A 174 4.94 -14.51 10.36
C PRO A 174 5.24 -14.98 8.93
N VAL A 175 5.61 -16.26 8.77
CA VAL A 175 6.04 -16.82 7.47
C VAL A 175 4.98 -16.63 6.37
N TYR A 176 3.70 -16.72 6.73
CA TYR A 176 2.60 -16.58 5.76
C TYR A 176 2.53 -15.17 5.13
N PHE A 177 3.12 -14.14 5.73
CA PHE A 177 3.24 -12.82 5.09
C PHE A 177 4.12 -12.86 3.84
N TYR A 178 5.26 -13.54 3.95
CA TYR A 178 6.16 -13.74 2.81
C TYR A 178 5.53 -14.67 1.78
N VAL A 179 4.85 -15.74 2.23
CA VAL A 179 4.13 -16.64 1.33
C VAL A 179 3.07 -15.87 0.55
N ALA A 180 2.23 -15.08 1.22
CA ALA A 180 1.20 -14.27 0.55
C ALA A 180 1.80 -13.33 -0.50
N PHE A 181 2.86 -12.60 -0.15
CA PHE A 181 3.58 -11.73 -1.07
C PHE A 181 4.15 -12.51 -2.28
N THR A 182 4.80 -13.64 -2.03
CA THR A 182 5.42 -14.47 -3.06
C THR A 182 4.39 -15.11 -4.00
N ILE A 183 3.24 -15.53 -3.47
CA ILE A 183 2.12 -16.04 -4.28
C ILE A 183 1.62 -14.92 -5.20
N GLY A 184 1.37 -13.72 -4.67
CA GLY A 184 0.93 -12.59 -5.49
C GLY A 184 1.92 -12.26 -6.60
N TRP A 185 3.22 -12.19 -6.27
CA TRP A 185 4.28 -11.94 -7.23
C TRP A 185 4.36 -13.04 -8.31
N SER A 186 4.36 -14.30 -7.91
CA SER A 186 4.41 -15.46 -8.81
C SER A 186 3.19 -15.50 -9.73
N LEU A 187 1.99 -15.24 -9.20
CA LEU A 187 0.76 -15.22 -9.98
C LEU A 187 0.84 -14.17 -11.09
N HIS A 188 1.25 -12.94 -10.76
CA HIS A 188 1.39 -11.90 -11.79
C HIS A 188 2.48 -12.28 -12.80
N TYR A 189 3.63 -12.79 -12.36
CA TYR A 189 4.68 -13.27 -13.25
C TYR A 189 4.17 -14.31 -14.25
N LEU A 190 3.41 -15.31 -13.77
CA LEU A 190 2.81 -16.34 -14.61
C LEU A 190 1.81 -15.76 -15.61
N LEU A 191 0.91 -14.87 -15.18
CA LEU A 191 -0.06 -14.18 -16.05
C LEU A 191 0.59 -13.36 -17.16
N LEU A 192 1.75 -12.75 -16.87
CA LEU A 192 2.51 -12.00 -17.86
C LEU A 192 3.25 -12.93 -18.82
N ARG A 193 3.86 -14.00 -18.32
CA ARG A 193 4.66 -14.94 -19.12
C ARG A 193 3.80 -15.76 -20.08
N SER A 194 2.62 -16.19 -19.65
CA SER A 194 1.71 -17.00 -20.47
C SER A 194 0.92 -16.17 -21.49
N GLY A 195 0.97 -14.84 -21.42
CA GLY A 195 0.12 -13.97 -22.23
C GLY A 195 -1.35 -13.93 -21.79
N LEU A 196 -1.73 -14.72 -20.76
CA LEU A 196 -3.09 -14.79 -20.23
C LEU A 196 -3.63 -13.42 -19.80
N SER A 197 -2.77 -12.50 -19.35
CA SER A 197 -3.17 -11.12 -19.05
C SER A 197 -3.93 -10.42 -20.19
N ARG A 198 -3.63 -10.75 -21.45
CA ARG A 198 -4.29 -10.19 -22.64
C ARG A 198 -5.37 -11.09 -23.22
N ALA A 199 -5.61 -12.25 -22.61
CA ALA A 199 -6.66 -13.13 -23.07
C ALA A 199 -8.02 -12.46 -22.87
N VAL A 200 -8.92 -12.71 -23.82
CA VAL A 200 -10.31 -12.24 -23.77
C VAL A 200 -11.14 -13.39 -23.25
N LEU A 201 -11.79 -13.20 -22.10
CA LEU A 201 -12.69 -14.19 -21.54
C LEU A 201 -14.11 -13.96 -22.07
N PRO A 202 -14.77 -15.01 -22.58
CA PRO A 202 -16.18 -14.93 -22.89
C PRO A 202 -16.96 -14.82 -21.57
N LEU A 203 -17.73 -13.75 -21.42
CA LEU A 203 -18.64 -13.58 -20.28
C LEU A 203 -20.06 -13.44 -20.80
N SER A 204 -21.05 -13.84 -19.99
CA SER A 204 -22.43 -13.57 -20.37
C SER A 204 -22.63 -12.05 -20.53
N PRO A 205 -23.47 -11.60 -21.50
CA PRO A 205 -23.71 -10.16 -21.70
C PRO A 205 -24.24 -9.46 -20.44
N GLY A 206 -24.92 -10.19 -19.54
CA GLY A 206 -25.30 -9.70 -18.23
C GLY A 206 -24.09 -9.46 -17.31
N ALA A 207 -23.20 -10.44 -17.17
CA ALA A 207 -22.01 -10.33 -16.33
C ALA A 207 -21.05 -9.24 -16.81
N ALA A 208 -20.82 -9.12 -18.13
CA ALA A 208 -19.99 -8.07 -18.71
C ALA A 208 -20.55 -6.67 -18.42
N ARG A 209 -21.86 -6.47 -18.58
CA ARG A 209 -22.54 -5.19 -18.23
C ARG A 209 -22.45 -4.87 -16.75
N THR A 210 -22.66 -5.86 -15.87
CA THR A 210 -22.52 -5.67 -14.42
C THR A 210 -21.10 -5.29 -14.05
N LEU A 211 -20.09 -5.99 -14.58
CA LEU A 211 -18.69 -5.68 -14.33
C LEU A 211 -18.35 -4.25 -14.78
N GLN A 212 -18.74 -3.86 -16.00
CA GLN A 212 -18.50 -2.50 -16.51
C GLN A 212 -19.14 -1.42 -15.63
N ARG A 213 -20.37 -1.64 -15.15
CA ARG A 213 -21.07 -0.70 -14.25
C ARG A 213 -20.37 -0.54 -12.90
N VAL A 214 -19.86 -1.65 -12.34
CA VAL A 214 -19.27 -1.68 -11.00
C VAL A 214 -17.77 -1.33 -11.01
N TYR A 215 -17.09 -1.50 -12.16
CA TYR A 215 -15.66 -1.29 -12.28
C TYR A 215 -15.23 0.15 -11.96
N GLY A 216 -15.89 1.16 -12.53
CA GLY A 216 -15.58 2.57 -12.27
C GLY A 216 -15.69 2.95 -10.79
N PRO A 217 -16.81 2.64 -10.12
CA PRO A 217 -16.95 2.82 -8.68
C PRO A 217 -15.89 2.07 -7.86
N LEU A 218 -15.62 0.80 -8.17
CA LEU A 218 -14.60 0.01 -7.47
C LEU A 218 -13.23 0.67 -7.58
N LEU A 219 -12.82 1.06 -8.80
CA LEU A 219 -11.57 1.77 -9.04
C LEU A 219 -11.50 3.09 -8.25
N THR A 220 -12.60 3.82 -8.20
CA THR A 220 -12.68 5.08 -7.44
C THR A 220 -12.45 4.84 -5.96
N VAL A 221 -13.14 3.87 -5.36
CA VAL A 221 -13.02 3.57 -3.93
C VAL A 221 -11.63 3.01 -3.60
N GLN A 222 -11.09 2.06 -4.39
CA GLN A 222 -9.79 1.47 -4.10
C GLN A 222 -8.62 2.46 -4.20
N ASN A 223 -8.81 3.63 -4.85
CA ASN A 223 -7.81 4.67 -4.94
C ASN A 223 -7.58 5.41 -3.62
N PHE A 224 -8.51 5.30 -2.66
CA PHE A 224 -8.41 5.89 -1.31
C PHE A 224 -8.08 4.86 -0.23
N SER A 225 -8.05 3.57 -0.54
CA SER A 225 -7.84 2.51 0.46
C SER A 225 -6.54 2.64 1.25
N TYR A 226 -5.47 3.14 0.62
CA TYR A 226 -4.19 3.31 1.33
C TYR A 226 -4.25 4.47 2.31
N GLU A 227 -4.76 5.62 1.89
CA GLU A 227 -4.93 6.79 2.73
C GLU A 227 -5.92 6.51 3.88
N PHE A 228 -7.01 5.78 3.60
CA PHE A 228 -7.93 5.27 4.62
C PHE A 228 -7.20 4.37 5.62
N PHE A 229 -6.41 3.41 5.13
CA PHE A 229 -5.60 2.53 5.97
C PHE A 229 -4.62 3.32 6.85
N LEU A 230 -4.06 4.44 6.39
CA LEU A 230 -3.15 5.25 7.21
C LEU A 230 -3.87 6.02 8.33
N VAL A 231 -5.06 6.57 8.06
CA VAL A 231 -5.71 7.52 8.98
C VAL A 231 -6.70 6.88 9.96
N HIS A 232 -7.27 5.71 9.64
CA HIS A 232 -8.36 5.14 10.43
C HIS A 232 -8.02 4.90 11.90
N GLY A 233 -6.80 4.44 12.20
CA GLY A 233 -6.39 4.16 13.58
C GLY A 233 -6.42 5.43 14.45
N GLY A 234 -5.98 6.57 13.89
CA GLY A 234 -6.04 7.86 14.58
C GLY A 234 -7.48 8.35 14.79
N VAL A 235 -8.34 8.19 13.77
CA VAL A 235 -9.76 8.53 13.87
C VAL A 235 -10.47 7.67 14.92
N LEU A 236 -10.26 6.36 14.92
CA LEU A 236 -10.88 5.48 15.92
C LEU A 236 -10.43 5.79 17.35
N LEU A 237 -9.14 6.13 17.55
CA LEU A 237 -8.64 6.59 18.84
C LEU A 237 -9.27 7.91 19.27
N LEU A 238 -9.46 8.87 18.36
CA LEU A 238 -10.17 10.11 18.63
C LEU A 238 -11.60 9.83 19.15
N PHE A 239 -12.35 8.99 18.45
CA PHE A 239 -13.71 8.63 18.86
C PHE A 239 -13.75 7.89 20.21
N ASN A 240 -12.87 6.92 20.41
CA ASN A 240 -12.86 6.10 21.63
C ASN A 240 -12.34 6.86 22.85
N LYS A 241 -11.22 7.57 22.73
CA LYS A 241 -10.50 8.17 23.87
C LYS A 241 -10.91 9.62 24.15
N LEU A 242 -11.09 10.44 23.10
CA LEU A 242 -11.38 11.86 23.27
C LEU A 242 -12.89 12.12 23.32
N LEU A 243 -13.63 11.61 22.34
CA LEU A 243 -15.08 11.84 22.25
C LEU A 243 -15.90 10.89 23.13
N LYS A 244 -15.28 9.81 23.63
CA LYS A 244 -15.92 8.74 24.40
C LYS A 244 -17.18 8.19 23.71
N ALA A 245 -17.14 8.13 22.38
CA ALA A 245 -18.26 7.68 21.57
C ALA A 245 -18.58 6.21 21.85
N SER A 246 -19.85 5.83 21.72
CA SER A 246 -20.28 4.43 21.74
C SER A 246 -19.67 3.65 20.58
N TYR A 247 -19.70 2.31 20.67
CA TYR A 247 -19.19 1.46 19.60
C TYR A 247 -19.87 1.73 18.24
N GLY A 248 -21.19 1.93 18.23
CA GLY A 248 -21.93 2.18 17.00
C GLY A 248 -21.54 3.52 16.35
N GLU A 249 -21.41 4.57 17.16
CA GLU A 249 -20.96 5.89 16.69
C GLU A 249 -19.54 5.83 16.13
N ALA A 250 -18.60 5.23 16.87
CA ALA A 250 -17.23 5.05 16.39
C ALA A 250 -17.17 4.21 15.11
N LEU A 251 -18.01 3.18 14.99
CA LEU A 251 -18.08 2.36 13.78
C LEU A 251 -18.54 3.17 12.57
N TYR A 252 -19.72 3.80 12.63
CA TYR A 252 -20.32 4.44 11.46
C TYR A 252 -19.76 5.85 11.21
N ALA A 253 -19.72 6.70 12.23
CA ALA A 253 -19.18 8.05 12.09
C ALA A 253 -17.66 8.03 11.90
N GLY A 254 -16.96 7.07 12.52
CA GLY A 254 -15.53 6.88 12.27
C GLY A 254 -15.20 6.51 10.83
N ILE A 255 -16.03 5.71 10.14
CA ILE A 255 -15.85 5.41 8.71
C ILE A 255 -15.98 6.70 7.90
N ALA A 256 -17.03 7.48 8.13
CA ALA A 256 -17.28 8.72 7.41
C ALA A 256 -16.12 9.72 7.60
N VAL A 257 -15.68 9.94 8.84
CA VAL A 257 -14.55 10.83 9.15
C VAL A 257 -13.25 10.30 8.54
N THR A 258 -13.02 8.99 8.57
CA THR A 258 -11.85 8.38 7.94
C THR A 258 -11.87 8.57 6.42
N MET A 259 -13.02 8.41 5.76
CA MET A 259 -13.16 8.65 4.32
C MET A 259 -12.83 10.11 3.96
N ILE A 260 -13.36 11.07 4.71
CA ILE A 260 -13.08 12.50 4.49
C ILE A 260 -11.58 12.78 4.65
N ASN A 261 -10.96 12.28 5.72
CA ASN A 261 -9.52 12.43 5.95
C ASN A 261 -8.68 11.76 4.85
N ALA A 262 -9.10 10.58 4.37
CA ALA A 262 -8.43 9.89 3.28
C ALA A 262 -8.48 10.68 1.98
N MET A 263 -9.62 11.33 1.67
CA MET A 263 -9.77 12.20 0.50
C MET A 263 -8.87 13.44 0.60
N ILE A 264 -8.82 14.10 1.76
CA ILE A 264 -7.94 15.25 2.02
C ILE A 264 -6.48 14.84 1.86
N LEU A 265 -6.07 13.74 2.52
CA LEU A 265 -4.71 13.23 2.45
C LEU A 265 -4.30 12.86 1.02
N LYS A 266 -5.23 12.30 0.25
CA LYS A 266 -5.00 11.96 -1.17
C LYS A 266 -4.68 13.20 -1.98
N GLU A 267 -5.49 14.24 -1.83
CA GLU A 267 -5.33 15.48 -2.57
C GLU A 267 -4.03 16.21 -2.18
N LEU A 268 -3.70 16.24 -0.88
CA LEU A 268 -2.43 16.80 -0.40
C LEU A 268 -1.23 16.04 -0.99
N THR A 269 -1.27 14.71 -0.96
CA THR A 269 -0.21 13.85 -1.53
C THR A 269 -0.04 14.13 -3.03
N ARG A 270 -1.16 14.22 -3.78
CA ARG A 270 -1.15 14.54 -5.20
C ARG A 270 -0.48 15.89 -5.49
N ARG A 271 -0.81 16.93 -4.71
CA ARG A 271 -0.21 18.26 -4.86
C ARG A 271 1.29 18.25 -4.60
N ILE A 272 1.74 17.55 -3.56
CA ILE A 272 3.17 17.40 -3.23
C ILE A 272 3.91 16.67 -4.36
N GLU A 273 3.33 15.60 -4.90
CA GLU A 273 3.93 14.87 -6.03
C GLU A 273 4.06 15.74 -7.28
N LEU A 274 3.01 16.50 -7.63
CA LEU A 274 3.06 17.44 -8.76
C LEU A 274 4.14 18.52 -8.57
N PHE A 275 4.27 19.05 -7.36
CA PHE A 275 5.29 20.03 -7.04
C PHE A 275 6.72 19.45 -7.17
N ILE A 276 6.95 18.24 -6.66
CA ILE A 276 8.24 17.56 -6.77
C ILE A 276 8.60 17.28 -8.23
N ASP A 277 7.63 16.83 -9.03
CA ASP A 277 7.86 16.49 -10.44
C ASP A 277 8.03 17.75 -11.30
N GLY A 278 7.29 18.83 -11.03
CA GLY A 278 7.45 20.12 -11.71
C GLY A 278 8.83 20.74 -11.50
N ARG A 279 9.38 20.67 -10.28
CA ARG A 279 10.76 21.12 -9.99
C ARG A 279 11.82 20.34 -10.75
N ARG A 280 11.61 19.04 -10.97
CA ARG A 280 12.55 18.20 -11.76
C ARG A 280 12.52 18.54 -13.24
N ALA A 281 11.34 18.82 -13.79
CA ALA A 281 11.22 19.25 -15.18
C ALA A 281 11.95 20.57 -15.42
N ALA A 282 11.75 21.56 -14.54
CA ALA A 282 12.43 22.86 -14.64
C ALA A 282 13.97 22.76 -14.47
N ALA A 283 14.47 21.86 -13.62
CA ALA A 283 15.89 21.64 -13.45
C ALA A 283 16.54 20.92 -14.65
N GLY A 284 15.81 20.04 -15.33
CA GLY A 284 16.31 19.29 -16.50
C GLY A 284 16.45 20.15 -17.75
N THR A 285 15.56 21.10 -17.98
CA THR A 285 15.60 21.99 -19.16
C THR A 285 16.74 23.00 -19.13
N GLY A 286 17.33 23.29 -17.96
CA GLY A 286 18.48 24.19 -17.82
C GLY A 286 19.85 23.54 -18.06
N GLY A 287 19.95 22.21 -18.04
CA GLY A 287 21.22 21.48 -18.12
C GLY A 287 21.71 21.19 -19.54
N ASP A 288 20.80 20.96 -20.48
CA ASP A 288 21.17 20.59 -21.86
C ASP A 288 21.51 21.80 -22.75
N ALA A 289 21.16 23.03 -22.33
CA ALA A 289 21.44 24.24 -23.11
C ALA A 289 22.92 24.71 -23.06
N LYS A 290 23.78 24.12 -22.20
CA LYS A 290 25.20 24.50 -22.06
C LYS A 290 26.20 23.53 -22.68
N ARG A 291 25.75 22.51 -23.41
CA ARG A 291 26.62 21.67 -24.24
C ARG A 291 26.43 22.01 -25.71
N SER A 292 26.79 23.23 -26.08
CA SER A 292 27.12 23.54 -27.48
C SER A 292 28.51 22.96 -27.76
N PRO A 293 28.70 22.20 -28.85
CA PRO A 293 30.01 21.74 -29.27
C PRO A 293 30.82 22.97 -29.71
N ASN A 294 31.97 23.17 -29.07
CA ASN A 294 33.15 23.70 -29.73
C ASN A 294 34.08 22.52 -30.00
#